data_AF-A0A812YXY5-F1
#
_entry.id   AF-A0A812YXY5-F1
#
_cell.length_a   1.000
_cell.length_b   1.000
_cell.length_c   1.000
_cell.angle_alpha   90.00
_cell.angle_beta   90.00
_cell.angle_gamma   90.00
#
_symmetry.space_group_name_H-M   'P 1'
#
loop_
_entity.id
_entity.type
_entity.pdbx_description
1 polymer ?
#
loop_
_entity_poly.entity_id
_entity_poly.type
_entity_poly.pdbx_seq_one_letter_code
_entity_poly.pdbx_strand_id
1 'polypeptide(L)'
;MVLDKAAAPLKRAWCLFEVLQTNLRSSAHSSFLGFQLCTSTGVFSQGGGSTDLCLRIAEQLASLDLRNAEASIPDDLHMIKCLVNAMPGGFDAMNSFVRTSIEEALLSVKTRFDQEFGKAIQHLRS
;
A
#
# COMPACT_ATOMS: atom_id res chain seq x y z
N MET A 1 -4.20 -1.16 5.66
CA MET A 1 -3.64 0.09 6.19
C MET A 1 -4.40 1.27 5.61
N VAL A 2 -4.86 2.20 6.45
CA VAL A 2 -5.52 3.43 5.97
C VAL A 2 -4.46 4.48 5.67
N LEU A 3 -4.38 4.92 4.42
CA LEU A 3 -3.45 5.94 3.94
C LEU A 3 -4.14 7.30 3.82
N ASP A 4 -3.39 8.34 4.16
CA ASP A 4 -3.70 9.72 3.80
C ASP A 4 -3.04 10.09 2.46
N LYS A 5 -3.30 11.33 1.99
CA LYS A 5 -2.74 11.87 0.75
C LYS A 5 -1.21 11.91 0.72
N ALA A 6 -0.56 11.93 1.88
CA ALA A 6 0.89 12.02 2.02
C ALA A 6 1.56 10.66 2.28
N ALA A 7 0.76 9.58 2.29
CA ALA A 7 1.17 8.25 2.73
C ALA A 7 1.91 8.27 4.09
N ALA A 8 1.57 9.21 4.97
CA ALA A 8 2.27 9.41 6.24
C ALA A 8 2.33 8.16 7.12
N PRO A 9 1.31 7.27 7.15
CA PRO A 9 1.40 6.01 7.90
C PRO A 9 2.63 5.18 7.55
N LEU A 10 2.98 5.04 6.26
CA LEU A 10 4.14 4.26 5.84
C LEU A 10 5.50 4.93 6.13
N LYS A 11 5.49 6.16 6.66
CA LYS A 11 6.68 6.84 7.19
C LYS A 11 6.88 6.56 8.70
N ARG A 12 5.99 5.79 9.33
CA ARG A 12 6.05 5.45 10.76
C ARG A 12 6.59 4.04 10.95
N ALA A 13 7.51 3.85 11.90
CA ALA A 13 8.12 2.54 12.15
C ALA A 13 7.09 1.48 12.56
N TRP A 14 6.09 1.82 13.35
CA TRP A 14 5.02 0.88 13.71
C TRP A 14 4.23 0.36 12.50
N CYS A 15 4.02 1.19 11.49
CA CYS A 15 3.41 0.76 10.24
C CYS A 15 4.35 -0.12 9.41
N LEU A 16 5.67 0.10 9.47
CA LEU A 16 6.64 -0.83 8.89
C LEU A 16 6.53 -2.23 9.52
N PHE A 17 6.37 -2.30 10.85
CA PHE A 17 6.13 -3.56 11.54
C PHE A 17 4.83 -4.23 11.08
N GLU A 18 3.74 -3.48 10.89
CA GLU A 18 2.49 -4.02 10.32
C GLU A 18 2.68 -4.61 8.91
N VAL A 19 3.43 -3.92 8.04
CA VAL A 19 3.73 -4.42 6.69
C VAL A 19 4.58 -5.70 6.78
N LEU A 20 5.55 -5.76 7.69
CA LEU A 20 6.38 -6.94 7.93
C LEU A 20 5.51 -8.14 8.31
N GLN A 21 4.65 -7.96 9.33
CA GLN A 21 3.73 -9.01 9.77
C GLN A 21 2.79 -9.44 8.64
N THR A 22 2.32 -8.50 7.83
CA THR A 22 1.47 -8.79 6.68
C THR A 22 2.19 -9.65 5.65
N ASN A 23 3.43 -9.31 5.30
CA ASN A 23 4.25 -10.08 4.35
C ASN A 23 4.50 -11.53 4.84
N LEU A 24 4.86 -11.68 6.12
CA LEU A 24 5.07 -12.99 6.74
C LEU A 24 3.79 -13.83 6.73
N ARG A 25 2.62 -13.23 7.02
CA ARG A 25 1.33 -13.93 7.01
C ARG A 25 0.84 -14.27 5.61
N SER A 26 1.04 -13.40 4.62
CA SER A 26 0.73 -13.68 3.21
C SER A 26 1.47 -14.90 2.69
N SER A 27 2.69 -15.13 3.18
CA SER A 27 3.49 -16.29 2.80
C SER A 27 3.03 -17.58 3.49
N ALA A 28 2.35 -17.47 4.63
CA ALA A 28 1.96 -18.61 5.47
C ALA A 28 0.51 -19.08 5.26
N HIS A 29 -0.41 -18.21 4.81
CA HIS A 29 -1.84 -18.52 4.73
C HIS A 29 -2.44 -18.05 3.41
N SER A 30 -2.88 -18.99 2.57
CA SER A 30 -3.49 -18.69 1.25
C SER A 30 -4.82 -17.95 1.33
N SER A 31 -5.54 -18.04 2.46
CA SER A 31 -6.80 -17.31 2.69
C SER A 31 -6.60 -15.88 3.22
N PHE A 32 -5.36 -15.49 3.51
CA PHE A 32 -5.08 -14.14 3.98
C PHE A 32 -5.13 -13.16 2.81
N LEU A 33 -5.94 -12.11 2.94
CA LEU A 33 -6.16 -11.10 1.89
C LEU A 33 -4.94 -10.21 1.61
N GLY A 34 -3.85 -10.41 2.34
CA GLY A 34 -2.59 -9.70 2.14
C GLY A 34 -2.64 -8.24 2.54
N PHE A 35 -1.75 -7.46 1.93
CA PHE A 35 -1.61 -6.04 2.23
C PHE A 35 -2.63 -5.22 1.44
N GLN A 36 -3.63 -4.71 2.17
CA GLN A 36 -4.66 -3.85 1.59
C GLN A 36 -4.42 -2.39 1.93
N LEU A 37 -4.46 -1.55 0.91
CA LEU A 37 -4.44 -0.10 1.05
C LEU A 37 -5.88 0.41 1.11
N CYS A 38 -6.16 1.27 2.07
CA CYS A 38 -7.47 1.89 2.26
C CYS A 38 -7.31 3.40 2.24
N THR A 39 -8.30 4.12 1.72
CA THR A 39 -8.45 5.57 1.84
C THR A 39 -9.64 5.87 2.75
N SER A 40 -9.89 7.15 3.04
CA SER A 40 -11.11 7.58 3.76
C SER A 40 -12.41 7.21 3.03
N THR A 41 -12.33 6.86 1.74
CA THR A 41 -13.48 6.51 0.89
C THR A 41 -13.61 5.02 0.59
N GLY A 42 -12.77 4.17 1.20
CA GLY A 42 -12.85 2.71 1.07
C GLY A 42 -11.52 2.05 0.69
N VAL A 43 -11.59 0.80 0.27
CA VAL A 43 -10.39 0.02 -0.11
C VAL A 43 -9.90 0.48 -1.49
N PHE A 44 -8.62 0.82 -1.57
CA PHE A 44 -7.98 1.38 -2.75
C PHE A 44 -8.12 0.45 -3.97
N SER A 45 -7.83 -0.84 -3.81
CA SER A 45 -7.97 -1.85 -4.87
C SER A 45 -9.42 -2.13 -5.28
N GLN A 46 -10.39 -1.75 -4.44
CA GLN A 46 -11.81 -1.86 -4.76
C GLN A 46 -12.37 -0.55 -5.32
N GLY A 47 -11.54 0.40 -5.77
CA GLY A 47 -12.01 1.69 -6.28
C GLY A 47 -12.55 2.63 -5.20
N GLY A 48 -12.20 2.42 -3.94
CA GLY A 48 -12.45 3.36 -2.85
C GLY A 48 -11.45 4.52 -2.94
N GLY A 49 -11.80 5.55 -3.71
CA GLY A 49 -10.95 6.73 -3.92
C GLY A 49 -11.30 7.47 -5.21
N SER A 50 -11.04 8.77 -5.26
CA SER A 50 -10.97 9.46 -6.54
C SER A 50 -9.71 9.02 -7.28
N THR A 51 -9.76 8.91 -8.61
CA THR A 51 -8.59 8.54 -9.43
C THR A 51 -7.38 9.44 -9.16
N ASP A 52 -7.61 10.75 -8.94
CA ASP A 52 -6.58 11.73 -8.54
C ASP A 52 -5.92 11.37 -7.20
N LEU A 53 -6.71 10.97 -6.19
CA LEU A 53 -6.16 10.54 -4.90
C LEU A 53 -5.30 9.29 -5.06
N CYS A 54 -5.75 8.34 -5.89
CA CYS A 54 -5.01 7.11 -6.14
C CYS A 54 -3.64 7.38 -6.79
N LEU A 55 -3.62 8.25 -7.81
CA LEU A 55 -2.37 8.62 -8.49
C LEU A 55 -1.41 9.36 -7.56
N ARG A 56 -1.89 10.32 -6.76
CA ARG A 56 -1.03 11.03 -5.79
C ARG A 56 -0.42 10.08 -4.75
N ILE A 57 -1.22 9.16 -4.21
CA ILE A 57 -0.73 8.17 -3.26
C ILE A 57 0.34 7.29 -3.92
N ALA A 58 0.11 6.85 -5.17
CA ALA A 58 1.09 6.06 -5.91
C ALA A 58 2.42 6.79 -6.12
N GLU A 59 2.39 8.08 -6.48
CA GLU A 59 3.59 8.91 -6.64
C GLU A 59 4.37 9.03 -5.34
N GLN A 60 3.68 9.27 -4.22
CA GLN A 60 4.31 9.32 -2.90
C GLN A 60 4.98 7.99 -2.54
N LEU A 61 4.33 6.87 -2.86
CA LEU A 61 4.82 5.54 -2.51
C LEU A 61 5.91 5.03 -3.45
N ALA A 62 5.94 5.47 -4.70
CA ALA A 62 7.01 5.12 -5.65
C ALA A 62 8.38 5.59 -5.16
N SER A 63 8.42 6.76 -4.51
CA SER A 63 9.64 7.35 -3.93
C SER A 63 9.89 6.97 -2.47
N LEU A 64 8.96 6.22 -1.85
CA LEU A 64 9.10 5.83 -0.45
C LEU A 64 10.24 4.79 -0.29
N ASP A 65 11.07 5.02 0.72
CA ASP A 65 11.97 4.02 1.28
C ASP A 65 11.66 3.84 2.77
N LEU A 66 11.22 2.63 3.13
CA LEU A 66 10.87 2.26 4.49
C LEU A 66 12.04 2.37 5.49
N ARG A 67 13.30 2.44 5.02
CA ARG A 67 14.48 2.73 5.86
C ARG A 67 14.39 4.09 6.56
N ASN A 68 13.68 5.02 5.94
CA ASN A 68 13.50 6.38 6.44
C ASN A 68 12.32 6.48 7.42
N ALA A 69 11.72 5.36 7.83
CA ALA A 69 10.66 5.37 8.83
C ALA A 69 11.15 5.92 10.18
N GLU A 70 10.26 6.64 10.86
CA GLU A 70 10.50 7.32 12.13
C GLU A 70 9.62 6.76 13.26
N ALA A 71 10.08 6.90 14.51
CA ALA A 71 9.30 6.63 15.70
C ALA A 71 9.65 7.65 16.80
N SER A 72 8.67 7.97 17.64
CA SER A 72 8.89 8.86 18.79
C SER A 72 9.75 8.20 19.88
N ILE A 73 9.79 6.87 19.92
CA ILE A 73 10.59 6.08 20.86
C ILE A 73 11.75 5.46 20.06
N PRO A 74 13.02 5.83 20.35
CA PRO A 74 14.18 5.31 19.63
C PRO A 74 14.35 3.78 19.74
N ASP A 75 13.98 3.20 20.88
CA ASP A 75 14.09 1.75 21.10
C ASP A 75 13.12 0.97 20.21
N ASP A 76 11.87 1.47 20.03
CA ASP A 76 10.90 0.89 19.08
C ASP A 76 11.46 0.93 17.66
N LEU A 77 12.01 2.08 17.25
CA LEU A 77 12.61 2.25 15.93
C LEU A 77 13.75 1.25 15.71
N HIS A 78 14.64 1.13 16.69
CA HIS A 78 15.77 0.21 16.63
C HIS A 78 15.30 -1.25 16.52
N MET A 79 14.40 -1.67 17.42
CA MET A 79 13.81 -3.01 17.43
C MET A 79 13.18 -3.33 16.07
N ILE A 80 12.32 -2.46 15.54
CA ILE A 80 11.61 -2.71 14.28
C ILE A 80 12.60 -2.77 13.10
N LYS A 81 13.58 -1.86 13.04
CA LYS A 81 14.60 -1.89 11.98
C LYS A 81 15.44 -3.17 12.04
N CYS A 82 15.77 -3.66 13.24
CA CYS A 82 16.45 -4.95 13.42
C CYS A 82 15.61 -6.13 12.94
N LEU A 83 14.31 -6.15 13.26
CA LEU A 83 13.39 -7.19 12.80
C LEU A 83 13.28 -7.23 11.27
N VAL A 84 13.19 -6.06 10.62
CA VAL A 84 13.19 -5.98 9.16
C VAL A 84 14.53 -6.44 8.60
N ASN A 85 15.67 -5.99 9.13
CA ASN A 85 16.98 -6.43 8.65
C ASN A 85 17.23 -7.94 8.81
N ALA A 86 16.62 -8.58 9.81
CA ALA A 86 16.75 -10.01 10.04
C ALA A 86 15.90 -10.86 9.07
N MET A 87 14.93 -10.26 8.36
CA MET A 87 14.12 -10.98 7.38
C MET A 87 14.90 -11.22 6.07
N PRO A 88 14.65 -12.32 5.34
CA PRO A 88 15.23 -12.52 4.02
C PRO A 88 14.95 -11.34 3.07
N GLY A 89 16.01 -10.73 2.53
CA GLY A 89 15.92 -9.57 1.64
C GLY A 89 15.69 -8.22 2.32
N GLY A 90 15.46 -8.20 3.64
CA GLY A 90 15.45 -6.98 4.45
C GLY A 90 14.51 -5.88 3.95
N PHE A 91 14.99 -4.64 4.03
CA PHE A 91 14.28 -3.47 3.53
C PHE A 91 13.99 -3.50 2.04
N ASP A 92 14.82 -4.15 1.22
CA ASP A 92 14.57 -4.21 -0.23
C ASP A 92 13.37 -5.09 -0.54
N ALA A 93 13.26 -6.26 0.11
CA ALA A 93 12.08 -7.11 0.00
C ALA A 93 10.82 -6.39 0.50
N MET A 94 10.91 -5.66 1.60
CA MET A 94 9.79 -4.87 2.14
C MET A 94 9.34 -3.73 1.23
N ASN A 95 10.30 -2.96 0.70
CA ASN A 95 10.01 -1.89 -0.26
C ASN A 95 9.39 -2.47 -1.54
N SER A 96 9.93 -3.58 -2.04
CA SER A 96 9.38 -4.28 -3.20
C SER A 96 7.95 -4.75 -2.94
N PHE A 97 7.69 -5.37 -1.78
CA PHE A 97 6.36 -5.85 -1.41
C PHE A 97 5.32 -4.72 -1.42
N VAL A 98 5.63 -3.59 -0.78
CA VAL A 98 4.74 -2.42 -0.77
C VAL A 98 4.49 -1.91 -2.19
N ARG A 99 5.54 -1.76 -3.01
CA ARG A 99 5.44 -1.29 -4.40
C ARG A 99 4.57 -2.20 -5.26
N THR A 100 4.76 -3.51 -5.17
CA THR A 100 3.93 -4.50 -5.88
C THR A 100 2.47 -4.41 -5.45
N SER A 101 2.19 -4.33 -4.14
CA SER A 101 0.80 -4.18 -3.67
C SER A 101 0.13 -2.89 -4.16
N ILE A 102 0.88 -1.79 -4.30
CA ILE A 102 0.36 -0.53 -4.85
C ILE A 102 0.08 -0.66 -6.33
N GLU A 103 1.01 -1.25 -7.09
CA GLU A 103 0.88 -1.50 -8.52
C GLU A 103 -0.37 -2.33 -8.82
N GLU A 104 -0.57 -3.45 -8.12
CA GLU A 104 -1.77 -4.29 -8.23
C GLU A 104 -3.05 -3.51 -7.93
N ALA A 105 -3.00 -2.64 -6.91
CA ALA A 105 -4.13 -1.81 -6.54
C ALA A 105 -4.45 -0.75 -7.61
N LEU A 106 -3.43 -0.13 -8.22
CA LEU A 106 -3.59 0.82 -9.33
C LEU A 106 -4.16 0.17 -10.59
N LEU A 107 -3.67 -1.03 -10.94
CA LEU A 107 -4.21 -1.80 -12.05
C LEU A 107 -5.69 -2.10 -11.83
N SER A 108 -6.07 -2.48 -10.61
CA SER A 108 -7.48 -2.71 -10.24
C SER A 108 -8.33 -1.45 -10.38
N VAL A 109 -7.82 -0.29 -9.95
CA VAL A 109 -8.48 1.01 -10.11
C VAL A 109 -8.66 1.36 -11.59
N LYS A 110 -7.62 1.19 -12.42
CA LYS A 110 -7.67 1.44 -13.86
C LYS A 110 -8.73 0.59 -14.52
N THR A 111 -8.73 -0.73 -14.28
CA THR A 111 -9.72 -1.65 -14.87
C THR A 111 -11.15 -1.24 -14.52
N ARG A 112 -11.40 -0.86 -13.25
CA ARG A 112 -12.73 -0.39 -12.84
C ARG A 112 -13.10 0.93 -13.51
N PHE A 113 -12.17 1.86 -13.59
CA PHE A 113 -12.40 3.14 -14.26
C PHE A 113 -12.77 2.94 -15.74
N ASP A 114 -12.00 2.11 -16.47
CA ASP A 114 -12.26 1.78 -17.87
C ASP A 114 -13.67 1.17 -18.06
N GLN A 115 -14.12 0.31 -17.14
CA GLN A 115 -15.47 -0.27 -17.15
C GLN A 115 -16.57 0.77 -16.96
N GLU A 116 -16.45 1.66 -15.98
CA GLU A 116 -17.43 2.71 -15.71
C GLU A 116 -17.51 3.72 -16.87
N PHE A 117 -16.36 4.07 -17.45
CA PHE A 117 -16.30 4.92 -18.63
C PHE A 117 -16.98 4.27 -19.85
N GLY A 118 -16.75 2.96 -20.05
CA GLY A 118 -17.42 2.18 -21.09
C GLY A 118 -18.94 2.18 -20.97
N LYS A 119 -19.46 1.98 -19.74
CA LYS A 119 -20.91 2.06 -19.45
C LYS A 119 -21.47 3.45 -19.77
N ALA A 120 -20.78 4.51 -19.36
CA ALA A 120 -21.22 5.88 -19.61
C ALA A 120 -21.28 6.19 -21.12
N ILE A 121 -20.28 5.77 -21.90
CA ILE A 121 -20.27 5.93 -23.36
C ILE A 121 -21.42 5.14 -24.01
N GLN A 122 -21.71 3.92 -23.54
CA GLN A 122 -22.85 3.14 -24.03
C GLN A 122 -24.18 3.86 -23.78
N HIS A 123 -24.39 4.40 -22.58
CA HIS A 123 -25.60 5.15 -22.24
C HIS A 123 -25.78 6.44 -23.06
N LEU A 124 -24.69 7.09 -23.48
CA LEU A 124 -24.79 8.27 -24.35
C LEU A 124 -25.09 7.92 -25.82
N ARG A 125 -24.94 6.65 -26.20
CA ARG A 125 -25.17 6.17 -27.57
C ARG A 125 -26.53 5.48 -27.76
N SER A 126 -27.22 5.17 -26.66
CA SER A 126 -28.62 4.71 -26.65
C SER A 126 -29.58 5.88 -26.65
#